data_AF-A0A957WVI6-F1
#
_entry.id   AF-A0A957WVI6-F1
#
_cell.length_a   1.000
_cell.length_b   1.000
_cell.length_c   1.000
_cell.angle_alpha   90.00
_cell.angle_beta   90.00
_cell.angle_gamma   90.00
#
_symmetry.space_group_name_H-M   'P 1'
#
loop_
_entity.id
_entity.type
_entity.pdbx_description
1 polymer ?
#
loop_
_entity_poly.entity_id
_entity_poly.type
_entity_poly.pdbx_seq_one_letter_code
_entity_poly.pdbx_strand_id
1 'polypeptide(L)'
;VESTIGPADNHSIGLTLSKMFVIVLLISGVIVWLFVLTQDSRNFAEEEARRHTQLLLAEIEAHQETDRQLQQAKEVAEKANLAKSKYVVGLSHELRTPLNAILGYAQLLDREKEPTPLVANAARTIKRSGEHLAGMIEGLLDISKIEAGRLEIDRNKVALRPLLDQIVDMFTLQAQA
;
A
#
# COMPACT_ATOMS: atom_id res chain seq x y z
N VAL A 1 -29.05 71.81 -71.62
CA VAL A 1 -28.54 70.97 -70.52
C VAL A 1 -28.84 69.55 -70.91
N GLU A 2 -27.98 68.96 -71.75
CA GLU A 2 -28.15 67.60 -72.25
C GLU A 2 -26.78 67.17 -72.77
N SER A 3 -26.08 66.33 -72.00
CA SER A 3 -24.82 65.73 -72.42
C SER A 3 -25.13 64.32 -72.92
N THR A 4 -24.96 64.14 -74.22
CA THR A 4 -25.16 62.90 -74.96
C THR A 4 -24.09 61.87 -74.59
N ILE A 5 -24.50 60.79 -73.92
CA ILE A 5 -23.67 59.61 -73.62
C ILE A 5 -23.56 58.78 -74.91
N GLY A 6 -22.33 58.63 -75.43
CA GLY A 6 -22.06 57.88 -76.65
C GLY A 6 -22.24 56.36 -76.50
N PRO A 7 -22.54 55.61 -77.57
CA PRO A 7 -22.81 54.16 -77.54
C PRO A 7 -21.61 53.29 -77.07
N ALA A 8 -20.40 53.86 -76.98
CA ALA A 8 -19.21 53.19 -76.44
C ALA A 8 -19.22 53.10 -74.89
N ASP A 9 -19.95 53.98 -74.19
CA ASP A 9 -19.91 54.09 -72.73
C ASP A 9 -20.84 53.06 -72.05
N ASN A 10 -21.93 52.67 -72.70
CA ASN A 10 -22.83 51.64 -72.17
C ASN A 10 -22.19 50.25 -72.15
N HIS A 11 -21.27 49.96 -73.08
CA HIS A 11 -20.59 48.67 -73.15
C HIS A 11 -19.49 48.53 -72.07
N SER A 12 -18.82 49.63 -71.72
CA SER A 12 -17.80 49.65 -70.67
C SER A 12 -18.41 49.56 -69.26
N ILE A 13 -19.55 50.21 -69.02
CA ILE A 13 -20.30 50.15 -67.75
C ILE A 13 -20.83 48.74 -67.49
N GLY A 14 -21.39 48.06 -68.50
CA GLY A 14 -21.86 46.68 -68.35
C GLY A 14 -20.73 45.70 -67.97
N LEU A 15 -19.55 45.90 -68.55
CA LEU A 15 -18.38 45.07 -68.28
C LEU A 15 -17.83 45.26 -66.86
N THR A 16 -17.79 46.49 -66.33
CA THR A 16 -17.33 46.77 -64.96
C THR A 16 -18.31 46.25 -63.92
N LEU A 17 -19.61 46.37 -64.15
CA LEU A 17 -20.64 45.82 -63.27
C LEU A 17 -20.58 44.29 -63.19
N SER A 18 -20.41 43.63 -64.33
CA SER A 18 -20.28 42.16 -64.40
C SER A 18 -19.03 41.67 -63.66
N LYS A 19 -17.88 42.35 -63.82
CA LYS A 19 -16.65 42.04 -63.08
C LYS A 19 -16.84 42.20 -61.57
N MET A 20 -17.45 43.29 -61.11
CA MET A 20 -17.78 43.52 -59.70
C MET A 20 -18.67 42.41 -59.14
N PHE A 21 -19.70 42.00 -59.89
CA PHE A 21 -20.59 40.92 -59.51
C PHE A 21 -19.85 39.59 -59.34
N VAL A 22 -18.98 39.23 -60.28
CA VAL A 22 -18.16 38.02 -60.20
C VAL A 22 -17.23 38.05 -58.99
N ILE A 23 -16.60 39.19 -58.70
CA ILE A 23 -15.73 39.33 -57.53
C ILE A 23 -16.51 39.11 -56.23
N VAL A 24 -17.69 39.72 -56.09
CA VAL A 24 -18.54 39.54 -54.90
C VAL A 24 -18.98 38.08 -54.75
N LEU A 25 -19.32 37.41 -55.85
CA LEU A 25 -19.72 36.01 -55.85
C LEU A 25 -18.56 35.08 -55.43
N LEU A 26 -17.34 35.37 -55.90
CA LEU A 26 -16.15 34.63 -55.46
C LEU A 26 -15.87 34.85 -53.97
N ILE A 27 -15.97 36.08 -53.48
CA ILE A 27 -15.75 36.41 -52.06
C ILE A 27 -16.79 35.71 -51.18
N SER A 28 -18.08 35.74 -51.55
CA SER A 28 -19.12 35.08 -50.76
C SER A 28 -18.94 33.56 -50.73
N GLY A 29 -18.54 32.95 -51.84
CA GLY A 29 -18.20 31.52 -51.90
C GLY A 29 -17.05 31.16 -50.96
N VAL A 30 -15.98 31.98 -50.92
CA VAL A 30 -14.85 31.78 -50.01
C VAL A 30 -15.29 31.94 -48.56
N ILE A 31 -16.12 32.94 -48.23
CA ILE A 31 -16.63 33.14 -46.87
C ILE A 31 -17.49 31.95 -46.42
N VAL A 32 -18.40 31.48 -47.27
CA VAL A 32 -19.24 30.31 -46.98
C VAL A 32 -18.39 29.06 -46.81
N TRP A 33 -17.40 28.85 -47.68
CA TRP A 33 -16.48 27.72 -47.57
C TRP A 33 -15.66 27.76 -46.27
N LEU A 34 -15.09 28.92 -45.91
CA LEU A 34 -14.37 29.10 -44.65
C LEU A 34 -15.28 28.86 -43.45
N PHE A 35 -16.52 29.37 -43.48
CA PHE A 35 -17.50 29.17 -42.42
C PHE A 35 -17.80 27.68 -42.20
N VAL A 36 -18.08 26.93 -43.28
CA VAL A 36 -18.31 25.48 -43.24
C VAL A 36 -17.08 24.75 -42.68
N LEU A 37 -15.88 25.09 -43.14
CA LEU A 37 -14.63 24.48 -42.67
C LEU A 37 -14.43 24.70 -41.16
N THR A 38 -14.65 25.92 -40.67
CA THR A 38 -14.57 26.20 -39.22
C THR A 38 -15.66 25.49 -38.43
N GLN A 39 -16.84 25.27 -38.99
CA GLN A 39 -17.92 24.58 -38.29
C GLN A 39 -17.68 23.08 -38.17
N ASP A 40 -17.24 22.43 -39.25
CA ASP A 40 -16.88 21.01 -39.26
C ASP A 40 -15.69 20.72 -38.33
N SER A 41 -14.69 21.61 -38.33
CA SER A 41 -13.52 21.49 -37.44
C SER A 41 -13.90 21.58 -35.96
N ARG A 42 -14.85 22.45 -35.59
CA ARG A 42 -15.30 22.61 -34.19
C ARG A 42 -16.08 21.39 -33.71
N ASN A 43 -16.96 20.86 -34.54
CA ASN A 43 -17.76 19.68 -34.20
C ASN A 43 -16.86 18.45 -33.98
N PHE A 44 -15.86 18.25 -34.83
CA PHE A 44 -14.90 17.16 -34.68
C PHE A 44 -14.08 17.27 -33.39
N ALA A 45 -13.57 18.48 -33.08
CA ALA A 45 -12.82 18.73 -31.85
C ALA A 45 -13.66 18.49 -30.59
N GLU A 46 -14.95 18.86 -30.59
CA GLU A 46 -15.85 18.57 -29.48
C GLU A 46 -16.14 17.07 -29.32
N GLU A 47 -16.33 16.34 -30.41
CA GLU A 47 -16.55 14.90 -30.36
C GLU A 47 -15.32 14.16 -29.81
N GLU A 48 -14.13 14.51 -30.26
CA GLU A 48 -12.88 13.93 -29.78
C GLU A 48 -12.68 14.26 -28.29
N ALA A 49 -12.91 15.50 -27.87
CA ALA A 49 -12.85 15.91 -26.46
C ALA A 49 -13.86 15.15 -25.59
N ARG A 50 -15.10 14.94 -26.07
CA ARG A 50 -16.13 14.16 -25.36
C ARG A 50 -15.74 12.69 -25.24
N ARG A 51 -15.17 12.09 -26.29
CA ARG A 51 -14.67 10.71 -26.26
C ARG A 51 -13.54 10.57 -25.24
N HIS A 52 -12.55 11.47 -25.26
CA HIS A 52 -11.48 11.46 -24.27
C HIS A 52 -12.02 11.62 -22.85
N THR A 53 -12.97 12.53 -22.64
CA THR A 53 -13.61 12.71 -21.34
C THR A 53 -14.31 11.43 -20.88
N GLN A 54 -15.05 10.74 -21.75
CA GLN A 54 -15.71 9.48 -21.42
C GLN A 54 -14.71 8.37 -21.08
N LEU A 55 -13.61 8.25 -21.83
CA LEU A 55 -12.56 7.28 -21.54
C LEU A 55 -11.90 7.56 -20.18
N LEU A 56 -11.57 8.81 -19.90
CA LEU A 56 -10.99 9.21 -18.61
C LEU A 56 -11.96 8.94 -17.45
N LEU A 57 -13.26 9.20 -17.62
CA LEU A 57 -14.26 8.90 -16.60
C LEU A 57 -14.37 7.40 -16.34
N ALA A 58 -14.36 6.57 -17.39
CA ALA A 58 -14.37 5.12 -17.25
C ALA A 58 -13.10 4.60 -16.55
N GLU A 59 -11.93 5.18 -16.86
CA GLU A 59 -10.67 4.84 -16.21
C GLU A 59 -10.66 5.25 -14.72
N ILE A 60 -11.20 6.44 -14.40
CA ILE A 60 -11.38 6.88 -13.01
C ILE A 60 -12.29 5.92 -12.25
N GLU A 61 -13.42 5.51 -12.84
CA GLU A 61 -14.35 4.57 -12.21
C GLU A 61 -13.70 3.19 -11.96
N ALA A 62 -12.96 2.68 -12.95
CA ALA A 62 -12.21 1.43 -12.80
C ALA A 62 -11.13 1.51 -11.70
N HIS A 63 -10.42 2.64 -11.61
CA HIS A 63 -9.44 2.88 -10.55
C HIS A 63 -10.12 2.97 -9.18
N GLN A 64 -11.23 3.70 -9.05
CA GLN A 64 -11.96 3.81 -7.79
C GLN A 64 -12.44 2.45 -7.27
N GLU A 65 -12.96 1.60 -8.15
CA GLU A 65 -13.39 0.25 -7.77
C GLU A 65 -12.19 -0.62 -7.34
N THR A 66 -11.07 -0.53 -8.06
CA THR A 66 -9.84 -1.24 -7.70
C THR A 66 -9.30 -0.77 -6.35
N ASP A 67 -9.26 0.53 -6.11
CA ASP A 67 -8.81 1.14 -4.85
C ASP A 67 -9.71 0.72 -3.69
N ARG A 68 -11.04 0.67 -3.91
CA ARG A 68 -12.00 0.20 -2.92
C ARG A 68 -11.75 -1.26 -2.55
N GLN A 69 -11.54 -2.13 -3.53
CA GLN A 69 -11.22 -3.55 -3.30
C GLN A 69 -9.89 -3.71 -2.57
N LEU A 70 -8.87 -2.96 -2.97
CA LEU A 70 -7.56 -2.95 -2.33
C LEU A 70 -7.66 -2.52 -0.87
N GLN A 71 -8.38 -1.43 -0.59
CA GLN A 71 -8.59 -0.91 0.76
C GLN A 71 -9.33 -1.93 1.64
N GLN A 72 -10.38 -2.58 1.12
CA GLN A 72 -11.09 -3.64 1.83
C GLN A 72 -10.19 -4.84 2.14
N ALA A 73 -9.41 -5.31 1.16
CA ALA A 73 -8.47 -6.41 1.36
C ALA A 73 -7.40 -6.05 2.40
N LYS A 74 -6.88 -4.81 2.35
CA LYS A 74 -5.92 -4.29 3.31
C LYS A 74 -6.49 -4.27 4.72
N GLU A 75 -7.70 -3.74 4.91
CA GLU A 75 -8.34 -3.70 6.24
C GLU A 75 -8.58 -5.11 6.83
N VAL A 76 -8.98 -6.07 6.00
CA VAL A 76 -9.12 -7.47 6.42
C VAL A 76 -7.77 -8.04 6.85
N ALA A 77 -6.72 -7.83 6.06
CA ALA A 77 -5.38 -8.29 6.36
C ALA A 77 -4.83 -7.67 7.66
N GLU A 78 -5.01 -6.36 7.85
CA GLU A 78 -4.58 -5.65 9.06
C GLU A 78 -5.33 -6.13 10.30
N LYS A 79 -6.65 -6.32 10.21
CA LYS A 79 -7.45 -6.89 11.31
C LYS A 79 -6.99 -8.29 11.68
N ALA A 80 -6.74 -9.14 10.68
CA ALA A 80 -6.23 -10.50 10.90
C ALA A 80 -4.85 -10.47 11.58
N ASN A 81 -3.94 -9.59 11.14
CA ASN A 81 -2.61 -9.47 11.72
C ASN A 81 -2.65 -8.96 13.17
N LEU A 82 -3.53 -7.98 13.45
CA LEU A 82 -3.74 -7.50 14.82
C LEU A 82 -4.31 -8.59 15.73
N ALA A 83 -5.27 -9.37 15.23
CA ALA A 83 -5.84 -10.50 15.97
C ALA A 83 -4.79 -11.58 16.25
N LYS A 84 -3.98 -11.96 15.25
CA LYS A 84 -2.84 -12.88 15.40
C LYS A 84 -1.90 -12.39 16.51
N SER A 85 -1.47 -11.13 16.44
CA SER A 85 -0.57 -10.53 17.44
C SER A 85 -1.16 -10.58 18.85
N LYS A 86 -2.44 -10.19 19.02
CA LYS A 86 -3.12 -10.21 20.32
C LYS A 86 -3.25 -11.63 20.87
N TYR A 87 -3.58 -12.60 20.02
CA TYR A 87 -3.71 -14.00 20.40
C TYR A 87 -2.38 -14.55 20.92
N VAL A 88 -1.28 -14.32 20.20
CA VAL A 88 0.06 -14.77 20.62
C VAL A 88 0.47 -14.16 21.96
N VAL A 89 0.23 -12.85 22.14
CA VAL A 89 0.52 -12.16 23.40
C VAL A 89 -0.29 -12.74 24.56
N GLY A 90 -1.61 -12.92 24.38
CA GLY A 90 -2.48 -13.50 25.39
C GLY A 90 -2.07 -14.92 25.77
N LEU A 91 -1.81 -15.77 24.77
CA LEU A 91 -1.40 -17.16 24.96
C LEU A 91 -0.10 -17.25 25.76
N SER A 92 0.88 -16.39 25.48
CA SER A 92 2.13 -16.39 26.26
C SER A 92 1.89 -16.11 27.75
N HIS A 93 1.07 -15.11 28.06
CA HIS A 93 0.73 -14.79 29.45
C HIS A 93 -0.01 -15.94 30.15
N GLU A 94 -0.94 -16.59 29.46
CA GLU A 94 -1.69 -17.73 29.99
C GLU A 94 -0.82 -18.97 30.19
N LEU A 95 0.16 -19.21 29.30
CA LEU A 95 1.08 -20.33 29.40
C LEU A 95 2.17 -20.14 30.46
N ARG A 96 2.58 -18.90 30.74
CA ARG A 96 3.64 -18.61 31.73
C ARG A 96 3.29 -19.14 33.13
N THR A 97 2.03 -18.98 33.55
CA THR A 97 1.56 -19.39 34.88
C THR A 97 1.63 -20.91 35.12
N PRO A 98 1.01 -21.78 34.29
CA PRO A 98 1.12 -23.23 34.45
C PRO A 98 2.54 -23.73 34.20
N LEU A 99 3.29 -23.10 33.29
CA LEU A 99 4.68 -23.46 33.04
C LEU A 99 5.56 -23.21 34.26
N ASN A 100 5.41 -22.05 34.92
CA ASN A 100 6.08 -21.76 36.18
C ASN A 100 5.70 -22.75 37.28
N ALA A 101 4.44 -23.18 37.36
CA ALA A 101 4.00 -24.20 38.33
C ALA A 101 4.67 -25.56 38.06
N ILE A 102 4.70 -26.02 36.81
CA ILE A 102 5.36 -27.27 36.41
C ILE A 102 6.86 -27.22 36.67
N LEU A 103 7.52 -26.10 36.35
CA LEU A 103 8.93 -25.88 36.66
C LEU A 103 9.18 -25.86 38.17
N GLY A 104 8.29 -25.26 38.95
CA GLY A 104 8.35 -25.25 40.41
C GLY A 104 8.26 -26.67 40.99
N TYR A 105 7.33 -27.49 40.52
CA TYR A 105 7.23 -28.89 40.94
C TYR A 105 8.45 -29.71 40.53
N ALA A 106 8.97 -29.51 39.32
CA ALA A 106 10.21 -30.15 38.89
C ALA A 106 11.39 -29.77 39.79
N GLN A 107 11.50 -28.50 40.20
CA GLN A 107 12.53 -28.04 41.14
C GLN A 107 12.38 -28.63 42.54
N LEU A 108 11.15 -28.85 43.01
CA LEU A 108 10.89 -29.51 44.30
C LEU A 108 11.32 -30.98 44.26
N LEU A 109 10.98 -31.69 43.17
CA LEU A 109 11.39 -33.09 42.97
C LEU A 109 12.91 -33.25 42.83
N ASP A 110 13.59 -32.29 42.19
CA ASP A 110 15.05 -32.28 42.05
C ASP A 110 15.78 -31.98 43.38
N ARG A 111 15.07 -31.41 44.37
CA ARG A 111 15.59 -31.04 45.70
C ARG A 111 15.37 -32.11 46.78
N GLU A 112 14.69 -33.22 46.48
CA GLU A 112 14.59 -34.31 47.44
C GLU A 112 15.97 -34.88 47.79
N LYS A 113 16.16 -35.32 49.04
CA LYS A 113 17.45 -35.85 49.52
C LYS A 113 17.78 -37.23 48.94
N GLU A 114 16.77 -38.06 48.69
CA GLU A 114 16.91 -39.43 48.17
C GLU A 114 15.85 -39.73 47.09
N PRO A 115 15.83 -39.00 45.97
CA PRO A 115 14.88 -39.26 44.89
C PRO A 115 15.25 -40.58 44.20
N THR A 116 14.25 -41.36 43.82
CA THR A 116 14.51 -42.50 42.93
C THR A 116 15.12 -42.01 41.61
N PRO A 117 16.00 -42.80 40.95
CA PRO A 117 16.62 -42.40 39.68
C PRO A 117 15.59 -42.02 38.60
N LEU A 118 14.42 -42.66 38.63
CA LEU A 118 13.28 -42.36 37.76
C LEU A 118 12.74 -40.94 38.01
N VAL A 119 12.49 -40.59 39.28
CA VAL A 119 11.96 -39.28 39.68
C VAL A 119 12.96 -38.16 39.35
N ALA A 120 14.24 -38.36 39.64
CA ALA A 120 15.28 -37.37 39.33
C ALA A 120 15.43 -37.14 37.81
N ASN A 121 15.38 -38.20 37.00
CA ASN A 121 15.42 -38.07 35.54
C ASN A 121 14.16 -37.43 34.97
N ALA A 122 12.98 -37.74 35.52
CA ALA A 122 11.72 -37.11 35.14
C ALA A 122 11.72 -35.61 35.47
N ALA A 123 12.14 -35.23 36.68
CA ALA A 123 12.25 -33.84 37.13
C ALA A 123 13.17 -33.01 36.22
N ARG A 124 14.37 -33.52 35.92
CA ARG A 124 15.30 -32.86 34.98
C ARG A 124 14.72 -32.73 33.57
N THR A 125 14.02 -33.75 33.09
CA THR A 125 13.40 -33.74 31.76
C THR A 125 12.27 -32.70 31.69
N ILE A 126 11.40 -32.66 32.70
CA ILE A 126 10.32 -31.67 32.81
C ILE A 126 10.90 -30.26 32.86
N LYS A 127 11.94 -30.03 33.68
CA LYS A 127 12.61 -28.74 33.80
C LYS A 127 13.15 -28.25 32.44
N ARG A 128 13.96 -29.08 31.77
CA ARG A 128 14.56 -28.73 30.47
C ARG A 128 13.50 -28.46 29.41
N SER A 129 12.46 -29.29 29.34
CA SER A 129 11.36 -29.10 28.38
C SER A 129 10.55 -27.84 28.68
N GLY A 130 10.35 -27.51 29.96
CA GLY A 130 9.64 -26.30 30.37
C GLY A 130 10.43 -25.02 30.06
N GLU A 131 11.73 -25.02 30.33
CA GLU A 131 12.64 -23.91 29.97
C GLU A 131 12.69 -23.71 28.45
N HIS A 132 12.76 -24.80 27.69
CA HIS A 132 12.73 -24.73 26.22
C HIS A 132 11.41 -24.16 25.69
N LEU A 133 10.27 -24.61 26.22
CA LEU A 133 8.96 -24.09 25.83
C LEU A 133 8.81 -22.60 26.18
N ALA A 134 9.28 -22.18 27.37
CA ALA A 134 9.30 -20.77 27.75
C ALA A 134 10.08 -19.93 26.74
N GLY A 135 11.28 -20.38 26.36
CA GLY A 135 12.12 -19.70 25.38
C GLY A 135 11.47 -19.62 23.99
N MET A 136 10.79 -20.67 23.53
CA MET A 136 10.05 -20.65 22.27
C MET A 136 8.88 -19.66 22.30
N ILE A 137 8.15 -19.61 23.41
CA ILE A 137 7.04 -18.66 23.61
C ILE A 137 7.56 -17.21 23.59
N GLU A 138 8.66 -16.94 24.30
CA GLU A 138 9.29 -15.62 24.32
C GLU A 138 9.76 -15.19 22.92
N GLY A 139 10.41 -16.09 22.18
CA GLY A 139 10.82 -15.83 20.80
C GLY A 139 9.64 -15.54 19.85
N LEU A 140 8.53 -16.28 20.00
CA LEU A 140 7.30 -16.06 19.23
C LEU A 140 6.68 -14.69 19.54
N LEU A 141 6.74 -14.23 20.80
CA LEU A 141 6.30 -12.90 21.19
C LEU A 141 7.14 -11.81 20.53
N ASP A 142 8.46 -11.96 20.54
CA ASP A 142 9.36 -10.96 19.96
C ASP A 142 9.17 -10.85 18.45
N ILE A 143 8.98 -11.98 17.75
CA ILE A 143 8.58 -11.97 16.34
C ILE A 143 7.26 -11.23 16.15
N SER A 144 6.27 -11.47 17.00
CA SER A 144 4.97 -10.79 16.92
C SER A 144 5.08 -9.27 17.17
N LYS A 145 5.98 -8.83 18.06
CA LYS A 145 6.28 -7.40 18.26
C LYS A 145 6.98 -6.79 17.04
N ILE A 146 7.90 -7.51 16.40
CA ILE A 146 8.59 -7.08 15.18
C ILE A 146 7.59 -6.93 14.02
N GLU A 147 6.75 -7.94 13.78
CA GLU A 147 5.71 -7.91 12.74
C GLU A 147 4.73 -6.75 12.93
N ALA A 148 4.49 -6.35 14.18
CA ALA A 148 3.62 -5.23 14.52
C ALA A 148 4.34 -3.87 14.60
N GLY A 149 5.65 -3.80 14.33
CA GLY A 149 6.45 -2.57 14.45
C GLY A 149 6.58 -2.03 15.88
N ARG A 150 6.36 -2.87 16.89
CA ARG A 150 6.36 -2.51 18.33
C ARG A 150 7.59 -3.03 19.09
N LEU A 151 8.67 -3.39 18.40
CA LEU A 151 9.90 -3.78 19.07
C LEU A 151 10.58 -2.54 19.66
N GLU A 152 10.57 -2.43 20.99
CA GLU A 152 11.28 -1.39 21.72
C GLU A 152 12.64 -1.91 22.18
N ILE A 153 13.71 -1.19 21.85
CA ILE A 153 15.05 -1.48 22.35
C ILE A 153 15.26 -0.69 23.63
N ASP A 154 15.31 -1.40 24.76
CA ASP A 154 15.57 -0.77 26.04
C ASP A 154 17.06 -0.39 26.17
N ARG A 155 17.34 0.90 26.34
CA ARG A 155 18.70 1.47 26.42
C ARG A 155 19.04 1.84 27.86
N ASN A 156 19.37 0.83 28.65
CA ASN A 156 19.78 1.01 30.04
C ASN A 156 21.30 0.90 30.22
N LYS A 157 21.82 1.56 31.27
CA LYS A 157 23.22 1.37 31.70
C LYS A 157 23.36 -0.03 32.29
N VAL A 158 24.21 -0.85 31.70
CA VAL A 158 24.47 -2.22 32.16
C VAL A 158 25.84 -2.28 32.83
N ALA A 159 25.91 -2.92 33.99
CA ALA A 159 27.19 -3.17 34.64
C ALA A 159 27.92 -4.29 33.89
N LEU A 160 28.79 -3.89 32.95
CA LEU A 160 29.43 -4.81 32.00
C LEU A 160 30.20 -5.95 32.68
N ARG A 161 30.96 -5.66 33.74
CA ARG A 161 31.73 -6.69 34.47
C ARG A 161 30.84 -7.77 35.09
N PRO A 162 29.85 -7.43 35.94
CA PRO A 162 28.90 -8.41 36.47
C PRO A 162 28.16 -9.22 35.39
N LEU A 163 27.80 -8.59 34.27
CA LEU A 163 27.16 -9.27 33.15
C LEU A 163 28.10 -10.32 32.52
N LEU A 164 29.36 -9.94 32.28
CA LEU A 164 30.36 -10.85 31.73
C LEU A 164 30.66 -12.00 32.70
N ASP A 165 30.76 -11.73 33.99
CA ASP A 165 30.98 -12.76 35.02
C ASP A 165 29.81 -13.77 35.02
N GLN A 166 28.56 -13.30 34.95
CA GLN A 166 27.39 -14.17 34.83
C GLN A 166 27.41 -15.03 33.55
N ILE A 167 27.80 -14.45 32.42
CA ILE A 167 27.90 -15.20 31.16
C ILE A 167 28.98 -16.28 31.28
N VAL A 168 30.16 -15.94 31.80
CA VAL A 168 31.25 -16.89 32.02
C VAL A 168 30.78 -18.03 32.93
N ASP A 169 30.17 -17.73 34.07
CA ASP A 169 29.67 -18.73 35.01
C ASP A 169 28.65 -19.69 34.34
N MET A 170 27.75 -19.14 33.51
CA MET A 170 26.73 -19.92 32.81
C MET A 170 27.32 -20.93 31.82
N PHE A 171 28.41 -20.57 31.13
CA PHE A 171 29.08 -21.44 30.14
C PHE A 171 30.20 -22.30 30.74
N THR A 172 30.75 -21.95 31.90
CA THR A 172 31.85 -22.71 32.54
C THR A 172 31.41 -24.13 32.88
N LEU A 173 30.16 -24.31 33.34
CA LEU A 173 29.57 -25.63 33.58
C LEU A 173 29.42 -26.49 32.33
N GLN A 174 29.22 -25.87 31.16
CA GLN A 174 29.11 -26.57 29.87
C GLN A 174 30.47 -26.84 29.23
N ALA A 175 31.48 -26.02 29.53
CA ALA A 175 32.84 -26.16 29.01
C ALA A 175 33.69 -27.17 29.80
N GLN A 176 33.30 -27.50 31.03
CA GLN A 176 33.96 -28.50 31.89
C GLN A 176 33.36 -29.91 31.79
N ALA A 177 32.26 -30.07 31.04
CA ALA A 177 31.60 -31.35 30.74
C ALA A 177 32.08 -31.92 29.39
#